data_AF-W7HQ82-F1
#
_entry.id   AF-W7HQ82-F1
#
_cell.length_a   1.000
_cell.length_b   1.000
_cell.length_c   1.000
_cell.angle_alpha   90.00
_cell.angle_beta   90.00
_cell.angle_gamma   90.00
#
_symmetry.space_group_name_H-M   'P 1'
#
loop_
_entity.id
_entity.type
_entity.pdbx_description
1 polymer ?
#
loop_
_entity_poly.entity_id
_entity_poly.type
_entity_poly.pdbx_seq_one_letter_code
_entity_poly.pdbx_strand_id
1 'polypeptide(L)'
;MATNTESIPDIIPSDTPDPQRLSTAPTEESASAVGPGEHPGRQLYRPPPHDEDAEMQDQEEGQPVDQPEEEQPEQTQEPQTYQVARAVEAQDDVSPAAEFLMGIMSEFRKLEGKLASLLKEQADLKDENEELRSRPPVPDPNTLQELDTLTGKYNKVKKLYFQKETQLEELQKENEGLRADADELAKEAENLKTDNLELSRDLDILDQERSTLAEKLQEALDERDTLLRQRQTLEQERDTLIQDKDELLNDRDNVEKEKEDAIQDRQDAIIERDDARQDRENLQNRIKDLEDEVAKLQAQNTTAANGAHGKRVSALAHDSAGSDYPQEILKLKYNKVKKLYYEQLKTISHLEDRLRMAEGQGRGEPASYSRPTNGASSKKATPARVDLDEDYYDRDDAAEPF
;
A
#
# COMPACT_ATOMS: atom_id res chain seq x y z
N MET A 1 25.55 48.57 51.34
CA MET A 1 26.00 48.39 49.95
C MET A 1 26.25 46.91 49.75
N ALA A 2 25.28 46.21 49.17
CA ALA A 2 25.37 44.80 48.80
C ALA A 2 24.78 44.72 47.38
N THR A 3 25.62 44.38 46.41
CA THR A 3 25.24 44.24 45.01
C THR A 3 24.91 42.77 44.75
N ASN A 4 23.61 42.47 44.65
CA ASN A 4 23.13 41.19 44.13
C ASN A 4 23.30 41.20 42.62
N THR A 5 24.12 40.29 42.10
CA THR A 5 24.23 39.94 40.68
C THR A 5 23.22 38.84 40.38
N GLU A 6 22.21 39.19 39.59
CA GLU A 6 21.13 38.32 39.13
C GLU A 6 21.59 37.63 37.83
N SER A 7 21.74 36.30 37.87
CA SER A 7 22.08 35.48 36.71
C SER A 7 20.85 35.32 35.80
N ILE A 8 21.00 35.76 34.55
CA ILE A 8 20.03 35.59 33.48
C ILE A 8 20.20 34.18 32.88
N PRO A 9 19.14 33.35 32.76
CA PRO A 9 19.23 32.06 32.10
C PRO A 9 19.27 32.21 30.56
N ASP A 10 20.10 31.39 29.93
CA ASP A 10 20.27 31.30 28.48
C ASP A 10 18.95 31.01 27.75
N ILE A 11 18.62 31.91 26.83
CA ILE A 11 17.50 31.79 25.89
C ILE A 11 17.95 30.87 24.75
N ILE A 12 17.34 29.69 24.67
CA ILE A 12 17.45 28.77 23.53
C ILE A 12 16.72 29.43 22.33
N PRO A 13 17.35 29.56 21.15
CA PRO A 13 16.67 30.12 19.98
C PRO A 13 15.60 29.13 19.47
N SER A 14 14.36 29.61 19.48
CA SER A 14 13.20 28.99 18.85
C SER A 14 13.32 29.12 17.33
N ASP A 15 13.61 28.02 16.64
CA ASP A 15 13.43 27.87 15.20
C ASP A 15 11.93 27.81 14.88
N THR A 16 11.31 28.98 14.74
CA THR A 16 10.00 29.13 14.09
C THR A 16 10.22 29.32 12.58
N PRO A 17 9.72 28.41 11.72
CA PRO A 17 9.82 28.58 10.27
C PRO A 17 8.87 29.68 9.79
N ASP A 18 9.45 30.61 9.04
CA ASP A 18 8.85 31.77 8.40
C ASP A 18 7.79 31.36 7.34
N PRO A 19 6.51 31.73 7.47
CA PRO A 19 5.45 31.31 6.55
C PRO A 19 5.35 32.13 5.25
N GLN A 20 6.34 32.96 4.89
CA GLN A 20 6.23 33.85 3.71
C GLN A 20 7.29 33.68 2.62
N ARG A 21 7.84 32.46 2.42
CA ARG A 21 8.52 32.17 1.15
C ARG A 21 7.54 31.68 0.09
N LEU A 22 7.05 32.66 -0.67
CA LEU A 22 6.46 32.55 -2.00
C LEU A 22 7.28 31.55 -2.86
N SER A 23 6.72 30.35 -3.04
CA SER A 23 7.17 29.36 -4.01
C SER A 23 6.32 29.53 -5.27
N THR A 24 6.94 30.02 -6.33
CA THR A 24 6.40 29.96 -7.69
C THR A 24 6.50 28.52 -8.20
N ALA A 25 5.41 27.76 -8.09
CA ALA A 25 5.21 26.53 -8.83
C ALA A 25 4.61 26.85 -10.21
N PRO A 26 5.03 26.19 -11.30
CA PRO A 26 4.38 26.31 -12.58
C PRO A 26 3.07 25.52 -12.59
N THR A 27 2.06 26.13 -13.16
CA THR A 27 0.75 25.56 -13.43
C THR A 27 0.86 24.69 -14.67
N GLU A 28 0.70 23.38 -14.56
CA GLU A 28 0.35 22.54 -15.70
C GLU A 28 -1.09 22.08 -15.54
N GLU A 29 -1.92 22.79 -16.30
CA GLU A 29 -3.32 22.52 -16.55
C GLU A 29 -3.47 21.25 -17.38
N SER A 30 -4.26 20.34 -16.82
CA SER A 30 -5.05 19.33 -17.50
C SER A 30 -5.48 19.71 -18.93
N ALA A 31 -4.97 18.97 -19.92
CA ALA A 31 -5.64 18.82 -21.22
C ALA A 31 -6.07 17.36 -21.38
N SER A 32 -7.33 17.12 -21.01
CA SER A 32 -8.12 15.98 -21.43
C SER A 32 -8.27 16.01 -22.95
N ALA A 33 -7.75 14.99 -23.64
CA ALA A 33 -8.05 14.72 -25.03
C ALA A 33 -8.18 13.21 -25.22
N VAL A 34 -9.43 12.77 -25.26
CA VAL A 34 -9.89 11.48 -25.76
C VAL A 34 -9.50 11.35 -27.24
N GLY A 35 -8.85 10.25 -27.61
CA GLY A 35 -8.63 9.85 -28.99
C GLY A 35 -8.27 8.36 -29.05
N PRO A 36 -9.06 7.51 -29.74
CA PRO A 36 -8.71 6.11 -29.98
C PRO A 36 -7.90 6.00 -31.27
N GLY A 37 -6.87 5.15 -31.31
CA GLY A 37 -6.28 4.74 -32.59
C GLY A 37 -4.79 4.40 -32.55
N GLU A 38 -4.53 3.16 -32.95
CA GLU A 38 -3.43 2.76 -33.84
C GLU A 38 -2.03 2.57 -33.23
N HIS A 39 -1.70 1.29 -32.99
CA HIS A 39 -0.42 0.69 -33.40
C HIS A 39 -0.11 1.07 -34.87
N PRO A 40 1.15 1.10 -35.38
CA PRO A 40 2.28 0.23 -35.00
C PRO A 40 3.69 0.88 -35.05
N GLY A 41 4.72 0.11 -34.67
CA GLY A 41 6.12 0.37 -35.03
C GLY A 41 7.02 0.58 -33.81
N ARG A 42 7.88 -0.37 -33.46
CA ARG A 42 9.16 -0.74 -34.11
C ARG A 42 10.33 -0.23 -33.25
N GLN A 43 11.09 -1.22 -32.78
CA GLN A 43 12.55 -1.20 -32.60
C GLN A 43 13.12 -0.25 -31.56
N LEU A 44 13.53 -0.82 -30.42
CA LEU A 44 14.89 -0.59 -29.94
C LEU A 44 15.51 -1.91 -29.47
N TYR A 45 16.64 -2.18 -30.13
CA TYR A 45 17.57 -3.29 -30.03
C TYR A 45 17.95 -3.67 -28.58
N ARG A 46 17.91 -4.98 -28.32
CA ARG A 46 18.66 -5.67 -27.26
C ARG A 46 19.92 -6.27 -27.91
N PRO A 47 21.15 -5.98 -27.47
CA PRO A 47 22.29 -6.82 -27.82
C PRO A 47 22.41 -7.96 -26.80
N PRO A 48 22.53 -9.23 -27.22
CA PRO A 48 22.95 -10.31 -26.34
C PRO A 48 24.48 -10.34 -26.20
N PRO A 49 25.02 -10.89 -25.11
CA PRO A 49 26.44 -11.16 -24.98
C PRO A 49 26.84 -12.32 -25.90
N HIS A 50 27.95 -12.12 -26.60
CA HIS A 50 28.72 -13.13 -27.32
C HIS A 50 29.29 -14.13 -26.32
N ASP A 51 28.91 -15.39 -26.46
CA ASP A 51 29.73 -16.52 -26.03
C ASP A 51 29.69 -17.61 -27.12
N GLU A 52 30.90 -17.93 -27.56
CA GLU A 52 31.37 -19.25 -28.00
C GLU A 52 30.69 -19.96 -29.17
N ASP A 53 31.35 -19.92 -30.34
CA ASP A 53 31.41 -21.10 -31.22
C ASP A 53 32.87 -21.44 -31.52
N ALA A 54 33.30 -22.51 -30.85
CA ALA A 54 34.51 -23.25 -31.15
C ALA A 54 34.30 -24.01 -32.47
N GLU A 55 34.84 -23.49 -33.57
CA GLU A 55 35.03 -24.25 -34.80
C GLU A 55 36.09 -25.34 -34.57
N MET A 56 35.64 -26.49 -34.09
CA MET A 56 36.35 -27.76 -34.19
C MET A 56 36.42 -28.12 -35.68
N GLN A 57 37.63 -28.01 -36.23
CA GLN A 57 37.95 -28.45 -37.58
C GLN A 57 37.85 -29.98 -37.66
N ASP A 58 36.91 -30.45 -38.48
CA ASP A 58 36.82 -31.83 -38.92
C ASP A 58 38.10 -32.24 -39.67
N GLN A 59 38.70 -33.31 -39.16
CA GLN A 59 39.60 -34.19 -39.90
C GLN A 59 38.73 -35.12 -40.74
N GLU A 60 39.05 -35.32 -42.02
CA GLU A 60 39.08 -36.63 -42.68
C GLU A 60 39.43 -36.50 -44.17
N GLU A 61 40.70 -36.76 -44.53
CA GLU A 61 41.02 -37.38 -45.82
C GLU A 61 42.07 -38.49 -45.60
N GLY A 62 41.55 -39.71 -45.45
CA GLY A 62 42.00 -40.93 -46.12
C GLY A 62 43.50 -41.24 -46.20
N GLN A 63 43.98 -42.02 -45.23
CA GLN A 63 45.02 -43.02 -45.49
C GLN A 63 44.40 -44.32 -46.01
N PRO A 64 44.93 -44.94 -47.09
CA PRO A 64 44.70 -46.34 -47.37
C PRO A 64 45.92 -47.17 -46.92
N VAL A 65 45.66 -48.17 -46.08
CA VAL A 65 46.57 -49.27 -45.74
C VAL A 65 45.82 -50.56 -46.04
N ASP A 66 46.19 -51.29 -47.11
CA ASP A 66 46.73 -52.65 -47.02
C ASP A 66 46.95 -53.32 -48.40
N GLN A 67 48.05 -54.09 -48.43
CA GLN A 67 48.69 -54.93 -49.47
C GLN A 67 47.83 -56.18 -49.84
N PRO A 68 48.16 -57.10 -50.81
CA PRO A 68 49.51 -57.54 -51.21
C PRO A 68 49.77 -58.03 -52.66
N GLU A 69 51.07 -58.29 -52.93
CA GLU A 69 51.67 -59.35 -53.75
C GLU A 69 51.10 -59.64 -55.16
N GLU A 70 51.80 -59.14 -56.20
CA GLU A 70 51.82 -59.77 -57.53
C GLU A 70 53.20 -60.38 -57.79
N GLU A 71 53.23 -61.70 -57.78
CA GLU A 71 54.33 -62.56 -58.17
C GLU A 71 54.52 -62.59 -59.70
N GLN A 72 55.75 -62.92 -60.08
CA GLN A 72 56.34 -62.98 -61.41
C GLN A 72 55.61 -63.93 -62.38
N PRO A 73 55.87 -63.79 -63.70
CA PRO A 73 55.97 -64.97 -64.55
C PRO A 73 57.40 -65.17 -65.07
N GLU A 74 57.93 -66.34 -64.74
CA GLU A 74 59.14 -66.94 -65.27
C GLU A 74 59.13 -67.02 -66.81
N GLN A 75 60.22 -66.60 -67.43
CA GLN A 75 60.53 -66.88 -68.81
C GLN A 75 61.24 -68.24 -68.89
N THR A 76 60.54 -69.29 -69.33
CA THR A 76 61.17 -70.56 -69.72
C THR A 76 61.36 -70.60 -71.23
N GLN A 77 62.62 -70.46 -71.65
CA GLN A 77 63.09 -70.72 -73.01
C GLN A 77 63.32 -72.22 -73.18
N GLU A 78 62.81 -72.80 -74.27
CA GLU A 78 63.47 -73.81 -75.10
C GLU A 78 62.56 -74.08 -76.32
N PRO A 79 63.11 -74.18 -77.54
CA PRO A 79 63.62 -75.48 -77.98
C PRO A 79 64.87 -75.32 -78.87
N GLN A 80 65.54 -76.43 -79.21
CA GLN A 80 66.00 -76.78 -80.57
C GLN A 80 66.97 -77.96 -80.47
N THR A 81 66.53 -79.17 -80.82
CA THR A 81 67.43 -80.26 -81.21
C THR A 81 67.09 -80.73 -82.62
N TYR A 82 68.13 -80.63 -83.45
CA TYR A 82 68.14 -80.85 -84.88
C TYR A 82 68.03 -82.34 -85.23
N GLN A 83 67.29 -82.60 -86.31
CA GLN A 83 67.19 -83.90 -86.98
C GLN A 83 68.51 -84.26 -87.69
N VAL A 84 68.90 -85.54 -87.58
CA VAL A 84 70.02 -86.16 -88.30
C VAL A 84 69.49 -86.88 -89.56
N ALA A 85 69.96 -86.47 -90.73
CA ALA A 85 69.75 -87.11 -92.04
C ALA A 85 70.55 -88.44 -92.12
N ARG A 86 69.93 -89.58 -92.48
CA ARG A 86 69.75 -90.17 -93.84
C ARG A 86 71.05 -90.18 -94.68
N ALA A 87 71.79 -91.29 -94.75
CA ALA A 87 71.63 -92.50 -95.59
C ALA A 87 71.87 -92.27 -97.09
N VAL A 88 72.83 -92.99 -97.70
CA VAL A 88 73.01 -93.28 -99.15
C VAL A 88 73.98 -94.49 -99.23
N GLU A 89 73.54 -95.72 -99.52
CA GLU A 89 73.22 -96.35 -100.83
C GLU A 89 74.40 -97.13 -101.42
N ALA A 90 74.20 -98.44 -101.57
CA ALA A 90 74.89 -99.28 -102.55
C ALA A 90 73.81 -100.14 -103.23
N GLN A 91 73.66 -99.94 -104.53
CA GLN A 91 72.74 -100.67 -105.42
C GLN A 91 73.45 -101.93 -105.93
N ASP A 92 72.86 -103.09 -105.67
CA ASP A 92 73.12 -104.35 -106.37
C ASP A 92 72.05 -104.54 -107.46
N ASP A 93 72.47 -105.02 -108.63
CA ASP A 93 71.62 -105.44 -109.74
C ASP A 93 70.67 -106.56 -109.30
N VAL A 94 69.39 -106.23 -109.09
CA VAL A 94 68.44 -107.15 -108.49
C VAL A 94 67.73 -108.05 -109.50
N SER A 95 67.97 -109.34 -109.32
CA SER A 95 67.33 -110.50 -109.94
C SER A 95 65.80 -110.50 -109.79
N PRO A 96 65.03 -111.12 -110.71
CA PRO A 96 63.55 -111.11 -110.76
C PRO A 96 62.80 -111.52 -109.47
N ALA A 97 63.45 -112.13 -108.48
CA ALA A 97 62.87 -112.37 -107.14
C ALA A 97 62.64 -111.06 -106.34
N ALA A 98 63.36 -109.99 -106.65
CA ALA A 98 63.24 -108.71 -105.96
C ALA A 98 62.13 -107.81 -106.48
N GLU A 99 61.62 -108.00 -107.69
CA GLU A 99 60.39 -107.32 -108.12
C GLU A 99 59.17 -107.83 -107.31
N PHE A 100 59.12 -109.13 -107.00
CA PHE A 100 58.09 -109.69 -106.12
C PHE A 100 58.23 -109.18 -104.67
N LEU A 101 59.46 -109.14 -104.15
CA LEU A 101 59.76 -108.57 -102.83
C LEU A 101 59.53 -107.06 -102.76
N MET A 102 59.81 -106.29 -103.82
CA MET A 102 59.47 -104.88 -103.92
C MET A 102 57.96 -104.66 -104.00
N GLY A 103 57.21 -105.55 -104.66
CA GLY A 103 55.75 -105.55 -104.63
C GLY A 103 55.21 -105.76 -103.21
N ILE A 104 55.74 -106.76 -102.49
CA ILE A 104 55.39 -107.02 -101.08
C ILE A 104 55.80 -105.82 -100.19
N MET A 105 57.00 -105.26 -100.37
CA MET A 105 57.48 -104.10 -99.62
C MET A 105 56.70 -102.82 -99.95
N SER A 106 56.20 -102.67 -101.18
CA SER A 106 55.28 -101.60 -101.59
C SER A 106 53.95 -101.71 -100.84
N GLU A 107 53.36 -102.91 -100.80
CA GLU A 107 52.14 -103.14 -100.01
C GLU A 107 52.39 -102.97 -98.51
N PHE A 108 53.54 -103.40 -98.00
CA PHE A 108 53.94 -103.18 -96.62
C PHE A 108 54.09 -101.68 -96.32
N ARG A 109 54.72 -100.92 -97.20
CA ARG A 109 54.86 -99.45 -97.07
C ARG A 109 53.53 -98.72 -97.18
N LYS A 110 52.58 -99.23 -98.00
CA LYS A 110 51.18 -98.75 -98.01
C LYS A 110 50.47 -99.06 -96.68
N LEU A 111 50.69 -100.25 -96.12
CA LEU A 111 50.13 -100.63 -94.81
C LEU A 111 50.74 -99.83 -93.67
N GLU A 112 52.05 -99.55 -93.71
CA GLU A 112 52.73 -98.64 -92.78
C GLU A 112 52.18 -97.22 -92.89
N GLY A 113 51.94 -96.73 -94.11
CA GLY A 113 51.28 -95.44 -94.32
C GLY A 113 49.85 -95.40 -93.76
N LYS A 114 49.08 -96.47 -93.94
CA LYS A 114 47.73 -96.61 -93.35
C LYS A 114 47.79 -96.69 -91.82
N LEU A 115 48.76 -97.43 -91.26
CA LEU A 115 48.96 -97.55 -89.82
C LEU A 115 49.37 -96.22 -89.19
N ALA A 116 50.27 -95.47 -89.84
CA ALA A 116 50.64 -94.12 -89.41
C ALA A 116 49.47 -93.15 -89.48
N SER A 117 48.62 -93.25 -90.51
CA SER A 117 47.39 -92.47 -90.62
C SER A 117 46.40 -92.80 -89.49
N LEU A 118 46.23 -94.10 -89.17
CA LEU A 118 45.38 -94.56 -88.08
C LEU A 118 45.90 -94.15 -86.70
N LEU A 119 47.22 -94.18 -86.48
CA LEU A 119 47.82 -93.72 -85.23
C LEU A 119 47.70 -92.21 -85.06
N LYS A 120 47.81 -91.45 -86.15
CA LYS A 120 47.56 -90.01 -86.14
C LYS A 120 46.09 -89.71 -85.85
N GLU A 121 45.17 -90.42 -86.52
CA GLU A 121 43.74 -90.31 -86.26
C GLU A 121 43.41 -90.69 -84.81
N GLN A 122 44.07 -91.71 -84.25
CA GLN A 122 43.91 -92.08 -82.84
C GLN A 122 44.44 -91.02 -81.88
N ALA A 123 45.53 -90.33 -82.23
CA ALA A 123 46.06 -89.21 -81.44
C ALA A 123 45.11 -88.00 -81.51
N ASP A 124 44.65 -87.63 -82.71
CA ASP A 124 43.70 -86.54 -82.93
C ASP A 124 42.37 -86.81 -82.19
N LEU A 125 41.87 -88.05 -82.23
CA LEU A 125 40.67 -88.47 -81.46
C LEU A 125 40.89 -88.45 -79.95
N LYS A 126 42.12 -88.73 -79.50
CA LYS A 126 42.44 -88.69 -78.07
C LYS A 126 42.46 -87.24 -77.59
N ASP A 127 43.05 -86.33 -78.36
CA ASP A 127 43.06 -84.90 -78.06
C ASP A 127 41.65 -84.32 -78.12
N GLU A 128 40.82 -84.71 -79.09
CA GLU A 128 39.40 -84.32 -79.17
C GLU A 128 38.60 -84.85 -77.97
N ASN A 129 38.89 -86.05 -77.48
CA ASN A 129 38.22 -86.62 -76.31
C ASN A 129 38.69 -85.97 -75.00
N GLU A 130 39.97 -85.58 -74.90
CA GLU A 130 40.52 -84.79 -73.80
C GLU A 130 39.91 -83.37 -73.80
N GLU A 131 39.73 -82.77 -74.99
CA GLU A 131 39.04 -81.49 -75.18
C GLU A 131 37.57 -81.58 -74.77
N LEU A 132 36.86 -82.64 -75.15
CA LEU A 132 35.47 -82.88 -74.73
C LEU A 132 35.33 -83.12 -73.22
N ARG A 133 36.34 -83.71 -72.57
CA ARG A 133 36.38 -83.91 -71.11
C ARG A 133 36.72 -82.63 -70.34
N SER A 134 37.56 -81.78 -70.90
CA SER A 134 37.95 -80.50 -70.31
C SER A 134 36.97 -79.39 -70.65
N ARG A 135 36.11 -79.58 -71.66
CA ARG A 135 35.02 -78.65 -71.98
C ARG A 135 34.00 -78.65 -70.85
N PRO A 136 33.77 -77.51 -70.18
CA PRO A 136 32.72 -77.41 -69.19
C PRO A 136 31.38 -77.80 -69.84
N PRO A 137 30.51 -78.55 -69.13
CA PRO A 137 29.21 -78.93 -69.66
C PRO A 137 28.47 -77.67 -70.10
N VAL A 138 27.95 -77.68 -71.33
CA VAL A 138 27.18 -76.55 -71.86
C VAL A 138 26.01 -76.34 -70.91
N PRO A 139 25.87 -75.16 -70.28
CA PRO A 139 24.77 -74.92 -69.38
C PRO A 139 23.45 -75.09 -70.14
N ASP A 140 22.55 -75.89 -69.56
CA ASP A 140 21.20 -76.10 -70.09
C ASP A 140 20.51 -74.72 -70.27
N PRO A 141 19.89 -74.41 -71.42
CA PRO A 141 19.17 -73.15 -71.63
C PRO A 141 18.15 -72.84 -70.51
N ASN A 142 17.57 -73.84 -69.86
CA ASN A 142 16.69 -73.64 -68.70
C ASN A 142 17.44 -73.03 -67.49
N THR A 143 18.67 -73.47 -67.21
CA THR A 143 19.45 -72.95 -66.08
C THR A 143 19.91 -71.52 -66.32
N LEU A 144 20.16 -71.14 -67.58
CA LEU A 144 20.44 -69.75 -67.95
C LEU A 144 19.21 -68.84 -67.73
N GLN A 145 18.02 -69.33 -68.08
CA GLN A 145 16.78 -68.57 -67.86
C GLN A 145 16.45 -68.43 -66.37
N GLU A 146 16.67 -69.48 -65.58
CA GLU A 146 16.55 -69.42 -64.12
C GLU A 146 17.56 -68.44 -63.51
N LEU A 147 18.81 -68.43 -64.00
CA LEU A 147 19.82 -67.49 -63.53
C LEU A 147 19.46 -66.05 -63.87
N ASP A 148 18.94 -65.78 -65.07
CA ASP A 148 18.53 -64.43 -65.49
C ASP A 148 17.31 -63.95 -64.69
N THR A 149 16.32 -64.83 -64.47
CA THR A 149 15.17 -64.51 -63.60
C THR A 149 15.57 -64.32 -62.14
N LEU A 150 16.52 -65.10 -61.62
CA LEU A 150 17.06 -64.93 -60.28
C LEU A 150 17.86 -63.62 -60.15
N THR A 151 18.64 -63.27 -61.17
CA THR A 151 19.35 -61.99 -61.29
C THR A 151 18.37 -60.83 -61.26
N GLY A 152 17.27 -60.92 -62.01
CA GLY A 152 16.19 -59.94 -61.99
C GLY A 152 15.55 -59.78 -60.61
N LYS A 153 15.23 -60.90 -59.92
CA LYS A 153 14.69 -60.89 -58.56
C LYS A 153 15.68 -60.30 -57.55
N TYR A 154 16.95 -60.69 -57.63
CA TYR A 154 18.03 -60.16 -56.80
C TYR A 154 18.16 -58.64 -56.95
N ASN A 155 18.18 -58.14 -58.18
CA ASN A 155 18.24 -56.70 -58.44
C ASN A 155 17.02 -55.94 -57.87
N LYS A 156 15.83 -56.55 -57.91
CA LYS A 156 14.62 -55.97 -57.29
C LYS A 156 14.72 -55.92 -55.77
N VAL A 157 15.19 -56.99 -55.13
CA VAL A 157 15.42 -57.04 -53.68
C VAL A 157 16.48 -56.02 -53.27
N LYS A 158 17.59 -55.92 -54.02
CA LYS A 158 18.64 -54.94 -53.79
C LYS A 158 18.12 -53.50 -53.82
N LYS A 159 17.26 -53.17 -54.80
CA LYS A 159 16.59 -51.86 -54.86
C LYS A 159 15.67 -51.60 -53.66
N LEU A 160 14.88 -52.60 -53.26
CA LEU A 160 14.00 -52.48 -52.08
C LEU A 160 14.78 -52.32 -50.77
N TYR A 161 15.90 -53.04 -50.63
CA TYR A 161 16.81 -52.90 -49.49
C TYR A 161 17.35 -51.47 -49.40
N PHE A 162 17.91 -50.95 -50.50
CA PHE A 162 18.44 -49.58 -50.52
C PHE A 162 17.36 -48.53 -50.23
N GLN A 163 16.16 -48.71 -50.80
CA GLN A 163 15.03 -47.82 -50.49
C GLN A 163 14.65 -47.86 -49.00
N LYS A 164 14.69 -49.05 -48.37
CA LYS A 164 14.38 -49.20 -46.94
C LYS A 164 15.47 -48.62 -46.05
N GLU A 165 16.73 -48.74 -46.46
CA GLU A 165 17.88 -48.14 -45.80
C GLU A 165 17.76 -46.61 -45.79
N THR A 166 17.47 -45.98 -46.94
CA THR A 166 17.19 -44.54 -47.01
C THR A 166 16.02 -44.11 -46.12
N GLN A 167 14.92 -44.88 -46.10
CA GLN A 167 13.79 -44.59 -45.22
C GLN A 167 14.15 -44.68 -43.74
N LEU A 168 15.02 -45.63 -43.36
CA LEU A 168 15.48 -45.76 -41.98
C LEU A 168 16.36 -44.58 -41.57
N GLU A 169 17.24 -44.11 -42.45
CA GLU A 169 18.06 -42.91 -42.22
C GLU A 169 17.19 -41.66 -42.03
N GLU A 170 16.18 -41.47 -42.88
CA GLU A 170 15.22 -40.36 -42.76
C GLU A 170 14.47 -40.41 -41.42
N LEU A 171 13.94 -41.57 -41.04
CA LEU A 171 13.24 -41.75 -39.76
C LEU A 171 14.16 -41.59 -38.56
N GLN A 172 15.43 -41.97 -38.67
CA GLN A 172 16.41 -41.77 -37.60
C GLN A 172 16.64 -40.27 -37.40
N LYS A 173 16.85 -39.52 -38.49
CA LYS A 173 17.02 -38.07 -38.44
C LYS A 173 15.78 -37.36 -37.88
N GLU A 174 14.58 -37.80 -38.26
CA GLU A 174 13.32 -37.27 -37.71
C GLU A 174 13.22 -37.55 -36.19
N ASN A 175 13.55 -38.77 -35.75
CA ASN A 175 13.55 -39.10 -34.32
C ASN A 175 14.57 -38.30 -33.51
N GLU A 176 15.74 -38.03 -34.08
CA GLU A 176 16.76 -37.16 -33.47
C GLU A 176 16.24 -35.72 -33.35
N GLY A 177 15.56 -35.20 -34.38
CA GLY A 177 14.89 -33.90 -34.33
C GLY A 177 13.79 -33.83 -33.27
N LEU A 178 12.89 -34.82 -33.23
CA LEU A 178 11.83 -34.87 -32.23
C LEU A 178 12.36 -34.96 -30.78
N ARG A 179 13.52 -35.60 -30.58
CA ARG A 179 14.18 -35.62 -29.27
C ARG A 179 14.72 -34.25 -28.89
N ALA A 180 15.33 -33.53 -29.82
CA ALA A 180 15.80 -32.16 -29.57
C ALA A 180 14.63 -31.22 -29.22
N ASP A 181 13.52 -31.30 -29.97
CA ASP A 181 12.30 -30.53 -29.69
C ASP A 181 11.72 -30.87 -28.31
N ALA A 182 11.71 -32.16 -27.93
CA ALA A 182 11.24 -32.60 -26.62
C ALA A 182 12.11 -32.04 -25.48
N ASP A 183 13.43 -32.01 -25.65
CA ASP A 183 14.36 -31.44 -24.67
C ASP A 183 14.22 -29.90 -24.57
N GLU A 184 13.91 -29.21 -25.67
CA GLU A 184 13.62 -27.77 -25.66
C GLU A 184 12.31 -27.45 -24.95
N LEU A 185 11.24 -28.20 -25.22
CA LEU A 185 9.96 -28.06 -24.53
C LEU A 185 10.07 -28.37 -23.03
N ALA A 186 10.90 -29.34 -22.64
CA ALA A 186 11.22 -29.58 -21.22
C ALA A 186 11.96 -28.38 -20.59
N LYS A 187 12.88 -27.78 -21.37
CA LYS A 187 13.47 -26.43 -21.20
C LYS A 187 12.45 -25.40 -20.73
N GLU A 188 11.52 -25.13 -21.63
CA GLU A 188 10.49 -24.11 -21.49
C GLU A 188 9.53 -24.40 -20.33
N ALA A 189 9.15 -25.67 -20.13
CA ALA A 189 8.25 -26.06 -19.05
C ALA A 189 8.82 -25.76 -17.65
N GLU A 190 10.11 -26.03 -17.41
CA GLU A 190 10.75 -25.71 -16.13
C GLU A 190 10.94 -24.19 -15.94
N ASN A 191 11.19 -23.44 -17.02
CA ASN A 191 11.22 -21.97 -16.97
C ASN A 191 9.84 -21.41 -16.57
N LEU A 192 8.78 -21.83 -17.26
CA LEU A 192 7.40 -21.40 -16.94
C LEU A 192 6.99 -21.74 -15.51
N LYS A 193 7.42 -22.90 -15.00
CA LYS A 193 7.20 -23.30 -13.62
C LYS A 193 7.94 -22.39 -12.63
N THR A 194 9.16 -21.96 -12.97
CA THR A 194 9.92 -21.00 -12.17
C THR A 194 9.24 -19.64 -12.15
N ASP A 195 8.83 -19.13 -13.31
CA ASP A 195 8.10 -17.86 -13.44
C ASP A 195 6.78 -17.90 -12.65
N ASN A 196 6.05 -19.02 -12.68
CA ASN A 196 4.81 -19.19 -11.93
C ASN A 196 5.04 -19.15 -10.40
N LEU A 197 6.15 -19.73 -9.92
CA LEU A 197 6.55 -19.65 -8.52
C LEU A 197 6.94 -18.22 -8.11
N GLU A 198 7.57 -17.45 -9.00
CA GLU A 198 7.89 -16.04 -8.76
C GLU A 198 6.61 -15.19 -8.71
N LEU A 199 5.72 -15.33 -9.68
CA LEU A 199 4.42 -14.64 -9.70
C LEU A 199 3.58 -14.95 -8.46
N SER A 200 3.61 -16.20 -7.98
CA SER A 200 2.92 -16.58 -6.74
C SER A 200 3.48 -15.86 -5.52
N ARG A 201 4.81 -15.70 -5.43
CA ARG A 201 5.45 -14.93 -4.35
C ARG A 201 5.10 -13.45 -4.44
N ASP A 202 5.09 -12.88 -5.64
CA ASP A 202 4.73 -11.47 -5.84
C ASP A 202 3.27 -11.21 -5.44
N LEU A 203 2.36 -12.13 -5.75
CA LEU A 203 0.97 -12.07 -5.29
C LEU A 203 0.87 -12.11 -3.76
N ASP A 204 1.61 -13.01 -3.10
CA ASP A 204 1.65 -13.08 -1.62
C ASP A 204 2.16 -11.76 -1.00
N ILE A 205 3.18 -11.14 -1.60
CA ILE A 205 3.71 -9.84 -1.15
C ILE A 205 2.65 -8.75 -1.33
N LEU A 206 1.99 -8.68 -2.49
CA LEU A 206 0.95 -7.70 -2.75
C LEU A 206 -0.24 -7.84 -1.80
N ASP A 207 -0.62 -9.06 -1.43
CA ASP A 207 -1.68 -9.29 -0.44
C ASP A 207 -1.28 -8.82 0.97
N GLN A 208 -0.01 -8.99 1.35
CA GLN A 208 0.52 -8.46 2.61
C GLN A 208 0.56 -6.93 2.62
N GLU A 209 1.00 -6.30 1.52
CA GLU A 209 1.01 -4.85 1.38
C GLU A 209 -0.40 -4.27 1.44
N ARG A 210 -1.35 -4.88 0.71
CA ARG A 210 -2.77 -4.50 0.75
C ARG A 210 -3.35 -4.60 2.15
N SER A 211 -3.04 -5.67 2.88
CA SER A 211 -3.50 -5.85 4.27
C SER A 211 -2.93 -4.76 5.19
N THR A 212 -1.63 -4.47 5.07
CA THR A 212 -0.95 -3.41 5.83
C THR A 212 -1.55 -2.02 5.53
N LEU A 213 -1.86 -1.74 4.26
CA LEU A 213 -2.50 -0.49 3.85
C LEU A 213 -3.93 -0.37 4.40
N ALA A 214 -4.68 -1.46 4.44
CA ALA A 214 -6.02 -1.48 5.02
C ALA A 214 -5.99 -1.17 6.53
N GLU A 215 -5.03 -1.73 7.27
CA GLU A 215 -4.82 -1.43 8.69
C GLU A 215 -4.48 0.05 8.91
N LYS A 216 -3.51 0.60 8.17
CA LYS A 216 -3.15 2.03 8.25
C LYS A 216 -4.31 2.95 7.91
N LEU A 217 -5.14 2.58 6.93
CA LEU A 217 -6.33 3.36 6.58
C LEU A 217 -7.34 3.37 7.74
N GLN A 218 -7.52 2.23 8.40
CA GLN A 218 -8.41 2.13 9.56
C GLN A 218 -7.89 2.97 10.73
N GLU A 219 -6.59 2.92 11.03
CA GLU A 219 -5.96 3.77 12.05
C GLU A 219 -6.15 5.26 11.76
N ALA A 220 -5.96 5.69 10.52
CA ALA A 220 -6.16 7.08 10.11
C ALA A 220 -7.63 7.53 10.23
N LEU A 221 -8.59 6.63 9.97
CA LEU A 221 -10.02 6.91 10.18
C LEU A 221 -10.34 7.07 11.67
N ASP A 222 -9.78 6.23 12.52
CA ASP A 222 -9.98 6.30 13.98
C ASP A 222 -9.35 7.58 14.57
N GLU A 223 -8.17 7.99 14.08
CA GLU A 223 -7.54 9.26 14.45
C GLU A 223 -8.40 10.45 14.02
N ARG A 224 -8.87 10.47 12.77
CA ARG A 224 -9.78 11.51 12.25
C ARG A 224 -11.03 11.63 13.12
N ASP A 225 -11.66 10.51 13.49
CA ASP A 225 -12.86 10.50 14.31
C ASP A 225 -12.58 11.02 15.73
N THR A 226 -11.41 10.71 16.28
CA THR A 226 -10.95 11.25 17.57
C THR A 226 -10.76 12.76 17.50
N LEU A 227 -10.11 13.28 16.45
CA LEU A 227 -9.94 14.71 16.23
C LEU A 227 -11.27 15.44 16.04
N LEU A 228 -12.25 14.83 15.34
CA LEU A 228 -13.59 15.39 15.18
C LEU A 228 -14.31 15.52 16.53
N ARG A 229 -14.21 14.50 17.41
CA ARG A 229 -14.77 14.58 18.77
C ARG A 229 -14.10 15.67 19.58
N GLN A 230 -12.78 15.78 19.54
CA GLN A 230 -12.05 16.84 20.23
C GLN A 230 -12.47 18.24 19.75
N ARG A 231 -12.64 18.42 18.44
CA ARG A 231 -13.13 19.69 17.88
C ARG A 231 -14.52 20.03 18.38
N GLN A 232 -15.43 19.06 18.43
CA GLN A 232 -16.78 19.26 18.97
C GLN A 232 -16.76 19.66 20.46
N THR A 233 -15.91 19.03 21.26
CA THR A 233 -15.73 19.41 22.67
C THR A 233 -15.23 20.84 22.80
N LEU A 234 -14.21 21.22 22.02
CA LEU A 234 -13.68 22.60 22.02
C LEU A 234 -14.70 23.64 21.55
N GLU A 235 -15.55 23.30 20.57
CA GLU A 235 -16.66 24.15 20.14
C GLU A 235 -17.67 24.37 21.29
N GLN A 236 -18.01 23.33 22.05
CA GLN A 236 -18.90 23.43 23.22
C GLN A 236 -18.28 24.25 24.36
N GLU A 237 -17.00 24.05 24.65
CA GLU A 237 -16.26 24.83 25.65
C GLU A 237 -16.22 26.32 25.25
N ARG A 238 -15.94 26.62 23.97
CA ARG A 238 -15.97 27.99 23.45
C ARG A 238 -17.35 28.62 23.62
N ASP A 239 -18.41 27.90 23.27
CA ASP A 239 -19.78 28.42 23.38
C ASP A 239 -20.17 28.68 24.84
N THR A 240 -19.71 27.83 25.77
CA THR A 240 -19.87 28.03 27.22
C THR A 240 -19.14 29.29 27.69
N LEU A 241 -17.88 29.48 27.28
CA LEU A 241 -17.10 30.68 27.61
C LEU A 241 -17.72 31.97 27.05
N ILE A 242 -18.38 31.90 25.89
CA ILE A 242 -19.11 33.04 25.34
C ILE A 242 -20.31 33.38 26.24
N GLN A 243 -21.07 32.38 26.68
CA GLN A 243 -22.20 32.58 27.61
C GLN A 243 -21.72 33.18 28.94
N ASP A 244 -20.67 32.60 29.55
CA ASP A 244 -20.10 33.11 30.80
C ASP A 244 -19.64 34.57 30.65
N LYS A 245 -19.02 34.92 29.52
CA LYS A 245 -18.61 36.30 29.24
C LYS A 245 -19.81 37.24 29.14
N ASP A 246 -20.88 36.83 28.47
CA ASP A 246 -22.09 37.64 28.33
C ASP A 246 -22.79 37.83 29.69
N GLU A 247 -22.82 36.81 30.55
CA GLU A 247 -23.29 36.92 31.94
C GLU A 247 -22.46 37.93 32.75
N LEU A 248 -21.12 37.84 32.69
CA LEU A 248 -20.23 38.79 33.37
C LEU A 248 -20.39 40.23 32.87
N LEU A 249 -20.69 40.43 31.58
CA LEU A 249 -20.99 41.76 31.04
C LEU A 249 -22.30 42.30 31.60
N ASN A 250 -23.35 41.47 31.69
CA ASN A 250 -24.61 41.87 32.32
C ASN A 250 -24.44 42.22 33.80
N ASP A 251 -23.67 41.41 34.54
CA ASP A 251 -23.37 41.68 35.95
C ASP A 251 -22.62 43.01 36.13
N ARG A 252 -21.63 43.28 35.27
CA ARG A 252 -20.92 44.58 35.26
C ARG A 252 -21.89 45.74 35.03
N ASP A 253 -22.77 45.63 34.03
CA ASP A 253 -23.71 46.70 33.69
C ASP A 253 -24.72 46.94 34.83
N ASN A 254 -25.15 45.88 35.53
CA ASN A 254 -25.97 45.99 36.74
C ASN A 254 -25.23 46.72 37.87
N VAL A 255 -23.97 46.36 38.13
CA VAL A 255 -23.13 47.03 39.15
C VAL A 255 -22.90 48.51 38.81
N GLU A 256 -22.70 48.84 37.52
CA GLU A 256 -22.59 50.23 37.08
C GLU A 256 -23.87 51.02 37.34
N LYS A 257 -25.03 50.40 37.11
CA LYS A 257 -26.33 51.01 37.42
C LYS A 257 -26.54 51.22 38.91
N GLU A 258 -26.27 50.21 39.74
CA GLU A 258 -26.36 50.32 41.21
C GLU A 258 -25.43 51.42 41.74
N LYS A 259 -24.25 51.57 41.16
CA LYS A 259 -23.31 52.64 41.49
C LYS A 259 -23.87 54.02 41.15
N GLU A 260 -24.52 54.17 40.00
CA GLU A 260 -25.15 55.44 39.59
C GLU A 260 -26.32 55.79 40.52
N ASP A 261 -27.18 54.82 40.83
CA ASP A 261 -28.28 54.98 41.79
C ASP A 261 -27.75 55.40 43.17
N ALA A 262 -26.68 54.77 43.66
CA ALA A 262 -26.04 55.14 44.93
C ALA A 262 -25.40 56.54 44.90
N ILE A 263 -24.90 57.00 43.74
CA ILE A 263 -24.41 58.37 43.57
C ILE A 263 -25.57 59.36 43.65
N GLN A 264 -26.70 59.05 43.00
CA GLN A 264 -27.90 59.88 43.05
C GLN A 264 -28.45 59.99 44.48
N ASP A 265 -28.62 58.86 45.18
CA ASP A 265 -29.07 58.84 46.57
C ASP A 265 -28.17 59.69 47.48
N ARG A 266 -26.85 59.63 47.26
CA ARG A 266 -25.89 60.45 47.99
C ARG A 266 -26.07 61.94 47.70
N GLN A 267 -26.35 62.33 46.45
CA GLN A 267 -26.60 63.72 46.08
C GLN A 267 -27.89 64.24 46.75
N ASP A 268 -28.96 63.45 46.70
CA ASP A 268 -30.23 63.80 47.33
C ASP A 268 -30.08 63.96 48.85
N ALA A 269 -29.34 63.07 49.51
CA ALA A 269 -29.03 63.20 50.94
C ALA A 269 -28.18 64.44 51.27
N ILE A 270 -27.31 64.89 50.36
CA ILE A 270 -26.54 66.14 50.52
C ILE A 270 -27.49 67.34 50.45
N ILE A 271 -28.42 67.35 49.49
CA ILE A 271 -29.41 68.41 49.33
C ILE A 271 -30.29 68.50 50.59
N GLU A 272 -30.85 67.38 51.05
CA GLU A 272 -31.70 67.34 52.24
C GLU A 272 -30.95 67.85 53.49
N ARG A 273 -29.67 67.47 53.64
CA ARG A 273 -28.82 67.94 54.73
C ARG A 273 -28.61 69.45 54.67
N ASP A 274 -28.39 70.00 53.48
CA ASP A 274 -28.13 71.43 53.29
C ASP A 274 -29.41 72.26 53.51
N ASP A 275 -30.58 71.77 53.07
CA ASP A 275 -31.89 72.34 53.38
C ASP A 275 -32.16 72.35 54.89
N ALA A 276 -31.94 71.22 55.57
CA ALA A 276 -32.09 71.13 57.03
C ALA A 276 -31.15 72.08 57.79
N ARG A 277 -29.95 72.32 57.25
CA ARG A 277 -29.00 73.29 57.80
C ARG A 277 -29.51 74.72 57.64
N GLN A 278 -30.06 75.05 56.47
CA GLN A 278 -30.65 76.36 56.21
C GLN A 278 -31.87 76.63 57.11
N ASP A 279 -32.75 75.64 57.27
CA ASP A 279 -33.90 75.72 58.19
C ASP A 279 -33.46 75.96 59.64
N ARG A 280 -32.41 75.27 60.08
CA ARG A 280 -31.82 75.48 61.41
C ARG A 280 -31.30 76.91 61.57
N GLU A 281 -30.60 77.45 60.58
CA GLU A 281 -30.10 78.83 60.60
C GLU A 281 -31.25 79.85 60.65
N ASN A 282 -32.29 79.65 59.84
CA ASN A 282 -33.50 80.47 59.86
C ASN A 282 -34.19 80.45 61.24
N LEU A 283 -34.32 79.28 61.86
CA LEU A 283 -34.87 79.13 63.20
C LEU A 283 -33.99 79.82 64.27
N GLN A 284 -32.67 79.72 64.16
CA GLN A 284 -31.75 80.42 65.06
C GLN A 284 -31.88 81.93 64.96
N ASN A 285 -31.98 82.47 63.73
CA ASN A 285 -32.23 83.89 63.51
C ASN A 285 -33.57 84.32 64.11
N ARG A 286 -34.63 83.52 63.92
CA ARG A 286 -35.95 83.81 64.51
C ARG A 286 -35.94 83.77 66.04
N ILE A 287 -35.21 82.83 66.64
CA ILE A 287 -35.03 82.77 68.10
C ILE A 287 -34.35 84.04 68.58
N LYS A 288 -33.27 84.47 67.91
CA LYS A 288 -32.56 85.71 68.26
C LYS A 288 -33.46 86.94 68.15
N ASP A 289 -34.24 87.07 67.08
CA ASP A 289 -35.22 88.16 66.93
C ASP A 289 -36.25 88.18 68.07
N LEU A 290 -36.75 86.99 68.46
CA LEU A 290 -37.69 86.85 69.58
C LEU A 290 -37.02 87.16 70.93
N GLU A 291 -35.76 86.80 71.13
CA GLU A 291 -34.98 87.16 72.32
C GLU A 291 -34.82 88.68 72.42
N ASP A 292 -34.50 89.36 71.32
CA ASP A 292 -34.40 90.82 71.25
C ASP A 292 -35.76 91.50 71.51
N GLU A 293 -36.85 90.95 70.97
CA GLU A 293 -38.22 91.43 71.23
C GLU A 293 -38.60 91.27 72.72
N VAL A 294 -38.32 90.11 73.32
CA VAL A 294 -38.55 89.86 74.75
C VAL A 294 -37.72 90.83 75.60
N ALA A 295 -36.45 91.06 75.26
CA ALA A 295 -35.60 92.01 75.97
C ALA A 295 -36.16 93.45 75.89
N LYS A 296 -36.66 93.86 74.72
CA LYS A 296 -37.33 95.16 74.52
C LYS A 296 -38.61 95.29 75.35
N LEU A 297 -39.45 94.26 75.35
CA LEU A 297 -40.68 94.23 76.16
C LEU A 297 -40.37 94.27 77.66
N GLN A 298 -39.33 93.57 78.12
CA GLN A 298 -38.87 93.63 79.51
C GLN A 298 -38.38 95.04 79.89
N ALA A 299 -37.62 95.71 79.02
CA ALA A 299 -37.18 97.10 79.24
C ALA A 299 -38.36 98.10 79.27
N GLN A 300 -39.38 97.87 78.44
CA GLN A 300 -40.60 98.68 78.46
C GLN A 300 -41.41 98.45 79.75
N ASN A 301 -41.45 97.22 80.26
CA ASN A 301 -42.16 96.90 81.49
C ASN A 301 -41.44 97.46 82.73
N THR A 302 -40.10 97.47 82.77
CA THR A 302 -39.33 98.09 83.86
C THR A 302 -39.46 99.62 83.87
N THR A 303 -39.56 100.28 82.70
CA THR A 303 -39.86 101.72 82.61
C THR A 303 -41.29 102.05 83.05
N ALA A 304 -42.28 101.23 82.70
CA ALA A 304 -43.65 101.35 83.20
C ALA A 304 -43.75 101.13 84.73
N ALA A 305 -43.01 100.16 85.27
CA ALA A 305 -42.94 99.89 86.71
C ALA A 305 -42.27 101.04 87.49
N ASN A 306 -41.19 101.63 86.95
CA ASN A 306 -40.50 102.77 87.56
C ASN A 306 -41.29 104.10 87.46
N GLY A 307 -42.17 104.25 86.46
CA GLY A 307 -43.11 105.38 86.36
C GLY A 307 -44.29 105.31 87.34
N ALA A 308 -44.70 104.10 87.75
CA ALA A 308 -45.80 103.89 88.69
C ALA A 308 -45.37 103.93 90.18
N HIS A 309 -44.07 103.81 90.48
CA HIS A 309 -43.54 103.84 91.86
C HIS A 309 -43.33 105.24 92.47
N GLY A 310 -43.62 106.33 91.73
CA GLY A 310 -43.58 107.70 92.26
C GLY A 310 -44.85 108.17 93.01
N LYS A 311 -45.96 107.42 92.98
CA LYS A 311 -47.22 107.76 93.68
C LYS A 311 -47.95 106.53 94.20
N ARG A 312 -47.40 105.89 95.25
CA ARG A 312 -48.13 105.17 96.31
C ARG A 312 -47.14 104.50 97.24
N VAL A 313 -46.63 105.29 98.18
CA VAL A 313 -46.15 104.77 99.46
C VAL A 313 -47.36 104.67 100.40
N SER A 314 -47.36 103.63 101.23
CA SER A 314 -48.24 103.35 102.38
C SER A 314 -49.59 102.68 102.09
N ALA A 315 -49.64 101.35 102.26
CA ALA A 315 -50.29 100.74 103.43
C ALA A 315 -50.27 99.20 103.36
N LEU A 316 -50.18 98.60 104.56
CA LEU A 316 -50.52 97.22 104.93
C LEU A 316 -49.46 96.11 104.73
N ALA A 317 -48.68 95.96 105.81
CA ALA A 317 -48.22 94.68 106.32
C ALA A 317 -49.40 93.84 106.85
N HIS A 318 -49.39 92.53 106.60
CA HIS A 318 -49.80 91.45 107.53
C HIS A 318 -49.57 90.07 106.87
N ASP A 319 -48.75 89.25 107.54
CA ASP A 319 -48.87 87.80 107.81
C ASP A 319 -49.17 86.82 106.66
N SER A 320 -48.21 86.01 106.21
CA SER A 320 -47.75 84.77 106.86
C SER A 320 -48.78 83.63 106.84
N ALA A 321 -48.87 82.89 105.73
CA ALA A 321 -49.00 81.43 105.70
C ALA A 321 -48.92 80.88 104.25
N GLY A 322 -47.86 80.12 103.97
CA GLY A 322 -47.73 79.03 102.99
C GLY A 322 -48.62 79.05 101.74
N SER A 323 -48.22 79.81 100.71
CA SER A 323 -48.86 79.79 99.40
C SER A 323 -48.30 78.64 98.53
N ASP A 324 -49.18 77.70 98.24
CA ASP A 324 -49.09 76.47 97.42
C ASP A 324 -48.75 76.71 95.92
N TYR A 325 -48.07 77.81 95.62
CA TYR A 325 -47.78 78.29 94.25
C TYR A 325 -46.52 77.72 93.57
N PRO A 326 -45.60 76.97 94.22
CA PRO A 326 -44.53 76.26 93.51
C PRO A 326 -44.97 74.92 92.89
N GLN A 327 -46.00 74.26 93.44
CA GLN A 327 -46.31 72.87 93.04
C GLN A 327 -46.98 72.75 91.67
N GLU A 328 -47.91 73.65 91.34
CA GLU A 328 -48.61 73.67 90.03
C GLU A 328 -47.64 73.84 88.84
N ILE A 329 -46.66 74.74 88.97
CA ILE A 329 -45.65 74.97 87.91
C ILE A 329 -44.72 73.77 87.78
N LEU A 330 -44.30 73.16 88.89
CA LEU A 330 -43.50 71.93 88.89
C LEU A 330 -44.28 70.77 88.27
N LYS A 331 -45.58 70.63 88.57
CA LYS A 331 -46.48 69.62 88.00
C LYS A 331 -46.67 69.81 86.50
N LEU A 332 -46.80 71.06 86.03
CA LEU A 332 -46.90 71.37 84.60
C LEU A 332 -45.59 71.05 83.85
N LYS A 333 -44.43 71.39 84.42
CA LYS A 333 -43.12 71.03 83.86
C LYS A 333 -42.91 69.51 83.83
N TYR A 334 -43.28 68.81 84.90
CA TYR A 334 -43.22 67.35 84.98
C TYR A 334 -44.10 66.69 83.91
N ASN A 335 -45.34 67.17 83.74
CA ASN A 335 -46.24 66.65 82.70
C ASN A 335 -45.71 66.89 81.28
N LYS A 336 -45.08 68.05 81.02
CA LYS A 336 -44.48 68.35 79.72
C LYS A 336 -43.28 67.45 79.41
N VAL A 337 -42.39 67.24 80.39
CA VAL A 337 -41.27 66.29 80.27
C VAL A 337 -41.77 64.86 80.08
N LYS A 338 -42.78 64.44 80.86
CA LYS A 338 -43.39 63.12 80.74
C LYS A 338 -44.00 62.89 79.35
N LYS A 339 -44.68 63.89 78.78
CA LYS A 339 -45.22 63.80 77.42
C LYS A 339 -44.12 63.65 76.35
N LEU A 340 -43.05 64.45 76.44
CA LEU A 340 -41.91 64.35 75.53
C LEU A 340 -41.22 62.98 75.63
N TYR A 341 -41.08 62.43 76.83
CA TYR A 341 -40.52 61.10 77.06
C TYR A 341 -41.35 60.00 76.38
N TYR A 342 -42.68 60.05 76.48
CA TYR A 342 -43.56 59.08 75.80
C TYR A 342 -43.54 59.22 74.27
N GLU A 343 -43.48 60.43 73.73
CA GLU A 343 -43.33 60.63 72.28
C GLU A 343 -41.99 60.07 71.78
N GLN A 344 -40.90 60.29 72.53
CA GLN A 344 -39.58 59.76 72.16
C GLN A 344 -39.54 58.22 72.19
N LEU A 345 -40.13 57.59 73.20
CA LEU A 345 -40.30 56.13 73.27
C LEU A 345 -41.10 55.58 72.08
N LYS A 346 -42.15 56.29 71.66
CA LYS A 346 -42.96 55.89 70.51
C LYS A 346 -42.15 55.95 69.20
N THR A 347 -41.31 56.97 69.04
CA THR A 347 -40.42 57.08 67.88
C THR A 347 -39.37 55.99 67.87
N ILE A 348 -38.77 55.66 69.02
CA ILE A 348 -37.80 54.56 69.15
C ILE A 348 -38.44 53.22 68.76
N SER A 349 -39.62 52.91 69.32
CA SER A 349 -40.34 51.67 68.98
C SER A 349 -40.62 51.55 67.47
N HIS A 350 -40.96 52.66 66.81
CA HIS A 350 -41.25 52.64 65.38
C HIS A 350 -39.98 52.45 64.52
N LEU A 351 -38.83 52.94 64.98
CA LEU A 351 -37.54 52.70 64.33
C LEU A 351 -37.08 51.26 64.52
N GLU A 352 -37.28 50.66 65.70
CA GLU A 352 -36.99 49.24 65.95
C GLU A 352 -37.82 48.31 65.06
N ASP A 353 -39.12 48.61 64.87
CA ASP A 353 -39.97 47.85 63.96
C ASP A 353 -39.49 47.96 62.50
N ARG A 354 -39.08 49.16 62.06
CA ARG A 354 -38.51 49.35 60.70
C ARG A 354 -37.20 48.59 60.52
N LEU A 355 -36.33 48.58 61.52
CA LEU A 355 -35.08 47.80 61.49
C LEU A 355 -35.37 46.30 61.41
N ARG A 356 -36.33 45.80 62.20
CA ARG A 356 -36.72 44.40 62.17
C ARG A 356 -37.31 43.98 60.81
N MET A 357 -38.07 44.88 60.16
CA MET A 357 -38.57 44.65 58.80
C MET A 357 -37.45 44.64 57.76
N ALA A 358 -36.48 45.54 57.87
CA ALA A 358 -35.31 45.58 56.97
C ALA A 358 -34.41 44.35 57.14
N GLU A 359 -34.17 43.90 58.38
CA GLU A 359 -33.40 42.68 58.66
C GLU A 359 -34.12 41.40 58.20
N GLY A 360 -35.45 41.38 58.27
CA GLY A 360 -36.27 40.26 57.78
C GLY A 360 -36.29 40.13 56.25
N GLN A 361 -36.11 41.22 55.50
CA GLN A 361 -36.08 41.20 54.04
C GLN A 361 -34.70 40.89 53.45
N GLY A 362 -33.61 41.06 54.21
CA GLY A 362 -32.23 40.82 53.74
C GLY A 362 -31.72 39.39 53.90
N ARG A 363 -32.44 38.51 54.61
CA ARG A 363 -32.14 37.07 54.64
C ARG A 363 -33.16 36.31 53.79
N GLY A 364 -33.08 36.53 52.48
CA GLY A 364 -33.54 35.51 51.55
C GLY A 364 -32.86 34.20 51.95
N GLU A 365 -33.68 33.21 52.31
CA GLU A 365 -33.22 31.84 52.50
C GLU A 365 -32.32 31.48 51.32
N PRO A 366 -31.10 30.95 51.56
CA PRO A 366 -30.30 30.44 50.46
C PRO A 366 -31.16 29.41 49.77
N ALA A 367 -31.53 29.71 48.52
CA ALA A 367 -32.28 28.82 47.66
C ALA A 367 -31.64 27.44 47.81
N SER A 368 -32.37 26.52 48.44
CA SER A 368 -31.96 25.15 48.55
C SER A 368 -31.87 24.65 47.11
N TYR A 369 -30.65 24.61 46.57
CA TYR A 369 -30.35 23.88 45.37
C TYR A 369 -30.70 22.42 45.68
N SER A 370 -31.93 22.04 45.34
CA SER A 370 -32.33 20.66 45.19
C SER A 370 -31.42 20.07 44.11
N ARG A 371 -30.33 19.46 44.58
CA ARG A 371 -29.49 18.53 43.85
C ARG A 371 -30.42 17.52 43.16
N PRO A 372 -30.49 17.49 41.81
CA PRO A 372 -31.18 16.40 41.15
C PRO A 372 -30.34 15.15 41.36
N THR A 373 -30.73 14.30 42.32
CA THR A 373 -30.28 12.92 42.37
C THR A 373 -30.93 12.20 41.20
N ASN A 374 -30.22 12.17 40.07
CA ASN A 374 -30.47 11.22 38.98
C ASN A 374 -30.18 9.81 39.50
N GLY A 375 -31.19 9.21 40.13
CA GLY A 375 -31.29 7.78 40.32
C GLY A 375 -32.46 7.28 39.48
N ALA A 376 -32.18 6.75 38.29
CA ALA A 376 -33.11 5.83 37.62
C ALA A 376 -32.43 4.96 36.55
N SER A 377 -32.48 3.67 36.84
CA SER A 377 -32.51 2.54 35.90
C SER A 377 -31.17 2.04 35.35
N SER A 378 -30.58 1.15 36.14
CA SER A 378 -30.10 -0.13 35.62
C SER A 378 -31.18 -0.79 34.76
N LYS A 379 -31.06 -0.69 33.43
CA LYS A 379 -31.62 -1.69 32.52
C LYS A 379 -30.49 -2.63 32.14
N LYS A 380 -30.56 -3.85 32.69
CA LYS A 380 -29.96 -5.05 32.11
C LYS A 380 -30.34 -5.09 30.63
N ALA A 381 -29.41 -4.78 29.75
CA ALA A 381 -29.47 -5.20 28.36
C ALA A 381 -29.03 -6.67 28.33
N THR A 382 -30.03 -7.54 28.22
CA THR A 382 -29.90 -8.89 27.67
C THR A 382 -29.17 -8.81 26.33
N PRO A 383 -28.22 -9.71 26.02
CA PRO A 383 -27.68 -9.81 24.67
C PRO A 383 -28.82 -10.23 23.74
N ALA A 384 -29.09 -9.40 22.72
CA ALA A 384 -29.89 -9.81 21.59
C ALA A 384 -29.16 -10.98 20.92
N ARG A 385 -29.68 -12.18 21.19
CA ARG A 385 -29.59 -13.35 20.34
C ARG A 385 -30.09 -12.90 18.98
N VAL A 386 -29.17 -12.69 18.05
CA VAL A 386 -29.51 -12.62 16.63
C VAL A 386 -29.96 -14.03 16.28
N ASP A 387 -31.28 -14.20 16.23
CA ASP A 387 -31.87 -15.35 15.58
C ASP A 387 -31.37 -15.33 14.13
N LEU A 388 -30.69 -16.42 13.80
CA LEU A 388 -30.41 -16.83 12.44
C LEU A 388 -31.76 -16.93 11.72
N ASP A 389 -32.11 -15.91 10.93
CA ASP A 389 -33.05 -16.08 9.83
C ASP A 389 -32.34 -16.92 8.76
N GLU A 390 -32.43 -18.20 9.06
CA GLU A 390 -32.28 -19.36 8.20
C GLU A 390 -33.44 -19.33 7.21
N ASP A 391 -33.38 -18.44 6.20
CA ASP A 391 -34.29 -18.50 5.06
C ASP A 391 -33.58 -18.08 3.76
N TYR A 392 -33.13 -19.11 3.04
CA TYR A 392 -33.67 -19.39 1.71
C TYR A 392 -33.50 -18.28 0.65
N TYR A 393 -32.33 -18.29 -0.01
CA TYR A 393 -32.32 -18.30 -1.48
C TYR A 393 -31.27 -19.29 -1.97
N ASP A 394 -31.75 -20.50 -2.26
CA ASP A 394 -31.33 -21.26 -3.43
C ASP A 394 -31.24 -20.31 -4.64
N ARG A 395 -30.01 -20.02 -5.06
CA ARG A 395 -29.70 -19.72 -6.45
C ARG A 395 -28.66 -20.70 -6.92
N ASP A 396 -29.18 -21.83 -7.39
CA ASP A 396 -28.75 -22.41 -8.65
C ASP A 396 -28.39 -21.29 -9.62
N ASP A 397 -27.11 -21.18 -10.00
CA ASP A 397 -26.76 -20.75 -11.35
C ASP A 397 -25.36 -21.24 -11.71
N ALA A 398 -25.40 -22.27 -12.55
CA ALA A 398 -24.50 -22.50 -13.67
C ALA A 398 -23.00 -22.69 -13.37
N ALA A 399 -22.66 -23.96 -13.12
CA ALA A 399 -21.49 -24.53 -13.79
C ALA A 399 -21.74 -24.53 -15.31
N GLU A 400 -21.09 -23.64 -16.05
CA GLU A 400 -20.85 -23.84 -17.48
C GLU A 400 -19.55 -24.64 -17.68
N PRO A 401 -19.57 -25.71 -18.47
CA PRO A 401 -18.37 -26.37 -18.95
C PRO A 401 -17.89 -25.74 -20.27
N PHE A 402 -16.61 -25.35 -20.31
CA PHE A 402 -15.84 -25.26 -21.54
C PHE A 402 -14.47 -25.89 -21.32
#